data_AF-A0AA85JTZ6-F1
#
_entry.id   AF-A0AA85JTZ6-F1
#
_cell.length_a   1.000
_cell.length_b   1.000
_cell.length_c   1.000
_cell.angle_alpha   90.00
_cell.angle_beta   90.00
_cell.angle_gamma   90.00
#
_symmetry.space_group_name_H-M   'P 1'
#
loop_
_entity.id
_entity.type
_entity.pdbx_description
1 polymer ?
#
loop_
_entity_poly.entity_id
_entity_poly.type
_entity_poly.pdbx_seq_one_letter_code
_entity_poly.pdbx_strand_id
1 'polypeptide(L)'
;MYQQTIMNIQSVNVQRIIFLIFFLIFLSLCLLSLNGYIVIKNVWFIFTPLWIWNILVFTSLISLSIIKCARLTKFFVFYCIYQVHIFLFQMFICLKLESNTFPWCVVLIPVFGLCLLGFLTVTKDFRRLNVYELEVFLSLNLPCIILIGLRLDNCIHWSWAVILIPFWITMAFLVVQLLHGLFLVAILCGSNHFEQKDRNQTIIRITGL
;
A
#
# COMPACT_ATOMS: atom_id res chain seq x y z
N MET A 1 4.86 12.38 24.36
CA MET A 1 4.12 11.32 23.64
C MET A 1 3.44 11.85 22.37
N TYR A 2 2.64 12.92 22.44
CA TYR A 2 1.96 13.55 21.28
C TYR A 2 2.87 14.05 20.15
N GLN A 3 3.99 14.71 20.44
CA GLN A 3 4.93 15.17 19.40
C GLN A 3 5.59 14.02 18.63
N GLN A 4 5.84 12.88 19.29
CA GLN A 4 6.40 11.69 18.65
C GLN A 4 5.40 11.08 17.65
N THR A 5 4.11 11.07 17.99
CA THR A 5 3.04 10.55 17.13
C THR A 5 2.82 11.46 15.92
N ILE A 6 2.83 12.78 16.09
CA ILE A 6 2.67 13.74 14.98
C ILE A 6 3.83 13.62 13.98
N MET A 7 5.07 13.57 14.47
CA MET A 7 6.26 13.38 13.62
C MET A 7 6.22 12.05 12.84
N ASN A 8 5.68 10.99 13.44
CA ASN A 8 5.60 9.67 12.80
C ASN A 8 4.45 9.60 11.76
N ILE A 9 3.34 10.32 11.98
CA ILE A 9 2.26 10.43 11.00
C ILE A 9 2.72 11.23 9.78
N GLN A 10 3.50 12.30 10.00
CA GLN A 10 4.02 13.15 8.94
C GLN A 10 5.02 12.39 8.04
N SER A 11 5.92 11.59 8.61
CA SER A 11 6.88 10.79 7.83
C SER A 11 6.21 9.71 6.98
N VAL A 12 5.19 9.03 7.51
CA VAL A 12 4.40 8.02 6.76
C VAL A 12 3.64 8.66 5.60
N ASN A 13 3.04 9.84 5.82
CA ASN A 13 2.37 10.57 4.74
C ASN A 13 3.34 11.04 3.65
N VAL A 14 4.55 11.48 4.03
CA VAL A 14 5.59 11.87 3.05
C VAL A 14 6.00 10.69 2.18
N GLN A 15 6.23 9.50 2.75
CA GLN A 15 6.58 8.30 1.96
C GLN A 15 5.47 7.90 0.99
N ARG A 16 4.20 7.97 1.43
CA ARG A 16 3.03 7.70 0.57
C ARG A 16 2.95 8.70 -0.58
N ILE A 17 3.14 9.99 -0.32
CA ILE A 17 3.13 11.04 -1.36
C ILE A 17 4.28 10.83 -2.36
N ILE A 18 5.48 10.53 -1.89
CA ILE A 18 6.63 10.25 -2.76
C ILE A 18 6.32 9.06 -3.67
N PHE A 19 5.80 7.95 -3.12
CA PHE A 19 5.38 6.80 -3.91
C PHE A 19 4.33 7.18 -4.96
N LEU A 20 3.29 7.94 -4.58
CA LEU A 20 2.24 8.38 -5.50
C LEU A 20 2.78 9.23 -6.65
N ILE A 21 3.76 10.10 -6.40
CA ILE A 21 4.41 10.90 -7.45
C ILE A 21 5.16 9.99 -8.43
N PHE A 22 6.00 9.08 -7.95
CA PHE A 22 6.73 8.14 -8.82
C PHE A 22 5.78 7.21 -9.59
N PHE A 23 4.69 6.78 -8.95
CA PHE A 23 3.66 5.98 -9.60
C PHE A 23 2.91 6.76 -10.68
N LEU A 24 2.61 8.04 -10.46
CA LEU A 24 1.97 8.91 -11.45
C LEU A 24 2.87 9.11 -12.68
N ILE A 25 4.18 9.29 -12.47
CA ILE A 25 5.17 9.38 -13.56
C ILE A 25 5.24 8.06 -14.33
N PHE A 26 5.23 6.93 -13.64
CA PHE A 26 5.17 5.62 -14.30
C PHE A 26 3.89 5.46 -15.14
N LEU A 27 2.73 5.82 -14.60
CA LEU A 27 1.46 5.75 -15.32
C LEU A 27 1.45 6.66 -16.55
N SER A 28 1.99 7.88 -16.44
CA SER A 28 2.07 8.79 -17.58
C SER A 28 2.97 8.26 -18.68
N LEU A 29 4.15 7.70 -18.34
CA LEU A 29 5.02 7.03 -19.31
C LEU A 29 4.34 5.81 -19.95
N CYS A 30 3.63 5.01 -19.17
CA CYS A 30 2.90 3.84 -19.65
C CYS A 30 1.81 4.26 -20.65
N LEU A 31 0.97 5.24 -20.31
CA LEU A 31 -0.07 5.79 -21.19
C LEU A 31 0.52 6.36 -22.48
N LEU A 32 1.65 7.06 -22.39
CA LEU A 32 2.29 7.69 -23.54
C LEU A 32 2.94 6.64 -24.47
N SER A 33 3.40 5.52 -23.90
CA SER A 33 3.88 4.35 -24.65
C SER A 33 2.74 3.60 -25.35
N LEU A 34 1.60 3.40 -24.67
CA LEU A 34 0.42 2.73 -25.22
C LEU A 34 -0.23 3.54 -26.35
N ASN A 35 -0.25 4.86 -26.22
CA ASN A 35 -0.80 5.76 -27.23
C ASN A 35 0.14 5.99 -28.43
N GLY A 36 1.32 5.36 -28.44
CA GLY A 36 2.27 5.43 -29.56
C GLY A 36 2.97 6.79 -29.74
N TYR A 37 2.79 7.74 -28.81
CA TYR A 37 3.43 9.06 -28.88
C TYR A 37 4.94 9.00 -28.62
N ILE A 38 5.39 8.05 -27.80
CA ILE A 38 6.81 7.82 -27.55
C ILE A 38 7.22 6.49 -28.20
N VAL A 39 8.22 6.54 -29.09
CA VAL A 39 8.85 5.37 -29.75
C VAL A 39 9.87 4.69 -28.82
N ILE A 40 9.57 4.55 -27.52
CA ILE A 40 10.42 3.81 -26.60
C ILE A 40 9.91 2.37 -26.62
N LYS A 41 10.55 1.55 -27.46
CA LYS A 41 10.30 0.10 -27.50
C LYS A 41 10.83 -0.62 -26.25
N ASN A 42 11.73 0.02 -25.49
CA ASN A 42 12.38 -0.61 -24.37
C ASN A 42 11.51 -0.54 -23.12
N VAL A 43 10.90 -1.68 -22.75
CA VAL A 43 10.02 -1.83 -21.59
C VAL A 43 10.72 -1.44 -20.29
N TRP A 44 12.01 -1.74 -20.17
CA TRP A 44 12.81 -1.42 -19.00
C TRP A 44 12.84 0.08 -18.68
N PHE A 45 12.82 0.93 -19.71
CA PHE A 45 12.82 2.38 -19.54
C PHE A 45 11.49 2.89 -18.96
N ILE A 46 10.36 2.29 -19.35
CA ILE A 46 9.03 2.66 -18.85
C ILE A 46 8.96 2.45 -17.33
N PHE A 47 9.61 1.41 -16.81
CA PHE A 47 9.62 1.10 -15.39
C PHE A 47 10.63 1.91 -14.55
N THR A 48 11.49 2.74 -15.16
CA THR A 48 12.54 3.49 -14.45
C THR A 48 12.07 4.32 -13.25
N PRO A 49 10.90 4.99 -13.24
CA PRO A 49 10.46 5.73 -12.05
C PRO A 49 10.24 4.82 -10.85
N LEU A 50 9.72 3.62 -11.08
CA LEU A 50 9.49 2.63 -10.02
C LEU A 50 10.81 2.04 -9.49
N TRP A 51 11.82 1.91 -10.36
CA TRP A 51 13.14 1.44 -9.98
C TRP A 51 13.85 2.45 -9.09
N ILE A 52 13.79 3.73 -9.47
CA ILE A 52 14.34 4.84 -8.68
C ILE A 52 13.68 4.89 -7.31
N TRP A 53 12.35 4.76 -7.25
CA TRP A 53 11.63 4.70 -5.98
C TRP A 53 12.11 3.52 -5.12
N ASN A 54 12.26 2.34 -5.72
CA ASN A 54 12.72 1.15 -4.98
C ASN A 54 14.13 1.34 -4.39
N ILE A 55 15.06 1.92 -5.15
CA ILE A 55 16.41 2.23 -4.69
C ILE A 55 16.37 3.27 -3.57
N LEU A 56 15.56 4.31 -3.70
CA LEU A 56 15.41 5.36 -2.70
C LEU A 56 14.89 4.81 -1.35
N VAL A 57 13.93 3.88 -1.40
CA VAL A 57 13.44 3.21 -0.18
C VAL A 57 14.54 2.34 0.43
N PHE A 58 15.29 1.62 -0.40
CA PHE A 58 16.37 0.74 0.07
C PHE A 58 17.52 1.54 0.73
N THR A 59 17.93 2.66 0.14
CA THR A 59 18.96 3.54 0.72
C THR A 59 18.49 4.20 2.00
N SER A 60 17.20 4.53 2.10
CA SER A 60 16.58 5.07 3.32
C SER A 60 16.56 4.03 4.46
N LEU A 61 16.36 2.76 4.14
CA LEU A 61 16.42 1.67 5.12
C LEU A 61 17.86 1.46 5.64
N ILE A 62 18.85 1.48 4.74
CA ILE A 62 20.27 1.35 5.10
C ILE A 62 20.72 2.53 5.97
N SER A 63 20.41 3.77 5.57
CA SER A 63 20.82 4.97 6.31
C SER A 63 20.22 5.00 7.73
N LEU A 64 18.95 4.60 7.87
CA LEU A 64 18.30 4.50 9.17
C LEU A 64 18.96 3.44 10.07
N SER A 65 19.43 2.34 9.48
CA SER A 65 20.11 1.26 10.22
C SER A 65 21.46 1.72 10.76
N ILE A 66 22.23 2.47 9.96
CA ILE A 66 23.52 3.03 10.34
C ILE A 66 23.34 4.06 11.46
N ILE A 67 22.44 5.03 11.28
CA ILE A 67 22.25 6.15 12.22
C ILE A 67 21.75 5.68 13.58
N LYS A 68 20.80 4.74 13.61
CA LYS A 68 20.23 4.25 14.88
C LYS A 68 21.08 3.15 15.53
N CYS A 69 22.21 2.75 14.94
CA CYS A 69 22.94 1.52 15.27
C CYS A 69 21.94 0.38 15.53
N ALA A 70 20.95 0.30 14.64
CA ALA A 70 19.75 -0.46 14.90
C ALA A 70 20.16 -1.92 14.91
N ARG A 71 20.11 -2.57 16.09
CA ARG A 71 20.08 -4.03 16.15
C ARG A 71 19.09 -4.49 15.09
N LEU A 72 19.46 -5.52 14.33
CA LEU A 72 18.61 -6.21 13.36
C LEU A 72 17.29 -6.61 14.02
N THR A 73 16.35 -5.67 14.03
CA THR A 73 15.01 -5.92 14.56
C THR A 73 14.29 -6.74 13.51
N LYS A 74 13.42 -7.66 13.96
CA LYS A 74 12.59 -8.49 13.07
C LYS A 74 11.85 -7.63 12.02
N PHE A 75 11.50 -6.39 12.37
CA PHE A 75 10.87 -5.41 11.48
C PHE A 75 11.76 -4.94 10.34
N PHE A 76 13.03 -4.63 10.60
CA PHE A 76 13.95 -4.20 9.55
C PHE A 76 14.10 -5.29 8.47
N VAL A 77 14.30 -6.53 8.92
CA VAL A 77 14.41 -7.69 8.03
C VAL A 77 13.11 -7.88 7.25
N PHE A 78 11.96 -7.76 7.90
CA PHE A 78 10.66 -7.88 7.27
C PHE A 78 10.46 -6.83 6.15
N TYR A 79 10.78 -5.56 6.38
CA TYR A 79 10.68 -4.52 5.34
C TYR A 79 11.66 -4.73 4.19
N CYS A 80 12.89 -5.16 4.46
CA CYS A 80 13.85 -5.50 3.42
C CYS A 80 13.33 -6.65 2.54
N ILE A 81 12.78 -7.70 3.15
CA ILE A 81 12.18 -8.82 2.41
C ILE A 81 11.03 -8.31 1.54
N TYR A 82 10.13 -7.49 2.09
CA TYR A 82 9.00 -6.91 1.35
C TYR A 82 9.47 -6.10 0.14
N GLN A 83 10.47 -5.24 0.35
CA GLN A 83 11.04 -4.39 -0.70
C GLN A 83 11.71 -5.21 -1.81
N VAL A 84 12.42 -6.28 -1.45
CA VAL A 84 13.03 -7.21 -2.42
C VAL A 84 11.96 -7.91 -3.25
N HIS A 85 10.85 -8.37 -2.66
CA HIS A 85 9.79 -9.03 -3.42
C HIS A 85 9.09 -8.09 -4.42
N ILE A 86 8.86 -6.82 -4.05
CA ILE A 86 8.33 -5.81 -4.99
C ILE A 86 9.29 -5.61 -6.16
N PHE A 87 10.59 -5.49 -5.87
CA PHE A 87 11.60 -5.31 -6.90
C PHE A 87 11.67 -6.53 -7.84
N LEU A 88 11.68 -7.75 -7.29
CA LEU A 88 11.64 -8.98 -8.08
C LEU A 88 10.40 -9.06 -8.97
N PHE A 89 9.23 -8.67 -8.46
CA PHE A 89 8.01 -8.62 -9.26
C PHE A 89 8.15 -7.71 -10.48
N GLN A 90 8.70 -6.50 -10.30
CA GLN A 90 8.94 -5.58 -11.41
C GLN A 90 9.90 -6.15 -12.45
N MET A 91 10.96 -6.84 -12.01
CA MET A 91 11.91 -7.50 -12.90
C MET A 91 11.25 -8.60 -13.73
N PHE A 92 10.43 -9.45 -13.10
CA PHE A 92 9.71 -10.51 -13.82
C PHE A 92 8.70 -9.95 -14.83
N ILE A 93 8.00 -8.86 -14.49
CA ILE A 93 7.10 -8.20 -15.45
C ILE A 93 7.89 -7.68 -16.65
N CYS A 94 9.02 -7.02 -16.44
CA CYS A 94 9.86 -6.52 -17.53
C CYS A 94 10.34 -7.65 -18.43
N LEU A 95 10.84 -8.75 -17.84
CA LEU A 95 11.29 -9.94 -18.58
C LEU A 95 10.16 -10.59 -19.38
N LYS A 96 8.96 -10.68 -18.81
CA LYS A 96 7.77 -11.21 -19.47
C LYS A 96 7.35 -10.34 -20.65
N LEU A 97 7.33 -9.02 -20.47
CA LEU A 97 6.93 -8.09 -21.52
C LEU A 97 7.93 -8.03 -22.68
N GLU A 98 9.23 -8.23 -22.42
CA GLU A 98 10.25 -8.22 -23.47
C GLU A 98 10.34 -9.55 -24.23
N SER A 99 10.42 -10.68 -23.51
CA SER A 99 10.74 -11.97 -24.12
C SER A 99 9.53 -12.91 -24.26
N ASN A 100 8.42 -12.61 -23.57
CA ASN A 100 7.20 -13.43 -23.50
C ASN A 100 7.42 -14.92 -23.13
N THR A 101 8.57 -15.26 -22.56
CA THR A 101 9.03 -16.65 -22.36
C THR A 101 8.35 -17.38 -21.21
N PHE A 102 8.02 -16.67 -20.13
CA PHE A 102 7.51 -17.28 -18.89
C PHE A 102 5.99 -17.20 -18.77
N PRO A 103 5.29 -18.15 -18.12
CA PRO A 103 3.88 -17.98 -17.79
C PRO A 103 3.67 -16.87 -16.73
N TRP A 104 2.50 -16.23 -16.73
CA TRP A 104 2.11 -15.19 -15.79
C TRP A 104 2.07 -15.67 -14.35
N CYS A 105 1.77 -16.95 -14.11
CA CYS A 105 1.88 -17.55 -12.78
C CYS A 105 3.29 -17.43 -12.20
N VAL A 106 4.35 -17.56 -13.02
CA VAL A 106 5.75 -17.40 -12.57
C VAL A 106 6.05 -15.94 -12.25
N VAL A 107 5.55 -15.02 -13.08
CA VAL A 107 5.72 -13.57 -12.87
C VAL A 107 5.10 -13.13 -11.53
N LEU A 108 4.01 -13.77 -11.12
CA LEU A 108 3.30 -13.46 -9.87
C LEU A 108 3.89 -14.15 -8.62
N ILE A 109 4.91 -15.02 -8.75
CA ILE A 109 5.54 -15.71 -7.60
C ILE A 109 5.97 -14.75 -6.48
N PRO A 110 6.67 -13.63 -6.76
CA PRO A 110 7.05 -12.71 -5.69
C PRO A 110 5.84 -12.11 -4.97
N VAL A 111 4.73 -11.90 -5.67
CA VAL A 111 3.49 -11.38 -5.08
C VAL A 111 2.84 -12.43 -4.19
N PHE A 112 2.89 -13.71 -4.55
CA PHE A 112 2.46 -14.80 -3.65
C PHE A 112 3.30 -14.83 -2.37
N GLY A 113 4.62 -14.63 -2.49
CA GLY A 113 5.50 -14.47 -1.33
C GLY A 113 5.08 -13.31 -0.42
N LEU A 114 4.73 -12.15 -1.00
CA LEU A 114 4.22 -11.00 -0.24
C LEU A 114 2.90 -11.30 0.50
N CYS A 115 1.98 -12.04 -0.12
CA CYS A 115 0.73 -12.44 0.51
C CYS A 115 0.97 -13.38 1.72
N LEU A 116 1.91 -14.31 1.59
CA LEU A 116 2.28 -15.20 2.69
C LEU A 116 2.91 -14.41 3.85
N LEU A 117 3.80 -13.46 3.53
CA LEU A 117 4.40 -12.57 4.52
C LEU A 117 3.35 -11.71 5.25
N GLY A 118 2.34 -11.21 4.53
CA GLY A 118 1.26 -10.45 5.15
C GLY A 118 0.36 -11.30 6.07
N PHE A 119 0.20 -12.61 5.81
CA PHE A 119 -0.47 -13.49 6.77
C PHE A 119 0.34 -13.63 8.07
N LEU A 120 1.67 -13.65 7.98
CA LEU A 120 2.55 -13.70 9.17
C LEU A 120 2.46 -12.44 10.04
N THR A 121 2.08 -11.28 9.47
CA THR A 121 1.94 -10.03 10.24
C THR A 121 0.65 -9.93 11.04
N VAL A 122 -0.27 -10.90 10.90
CA VAL A 122 -1.47 -11.04 11.75
C VAL A 122 -1.11 -11.56 13.16
N THR A 123 0.10 -12.10 13.33
CA THR A 123 0.58 -12.59 14.64
C THR A 123 0.70 -11.47 15.68
N LYS A 124 0.56 -11.82 16.97
CA LYS A 124 0.48 -10.87 18.10
C LYS A 124 1.67 -9.89 18.17
N ASP A 125 2.86 -10.30 17.75
CA ASP A 125 4.08 -9.48 17.79
C ASP A 125 4.04 -8.29 16.82
N PHE A 126 3.33 -8.42 15.69
CA PHE A 126 3.22 -7.40 14.64
C PHE A 126 1.98 -6.50 14.81
N ARG A 127 0.97 -6.97 15.55
CA ARG A 127 -0.28 -6.22 15.88
C ARG A 127 -0.03 -4.89 16.61
N ARG A 128 1.15 -4.70 17.21
CA ARG A 128 1.45 -3.53 18.04
C ARG A 128 1.82 -2.27 17.23
N LEU A 129 2.00 -2.36 15.91
CA LEU A 129 2.85 -1.42 15.18
C LEU A 129 2.22 -0.46 14.16
N ASN A 130 0.90 -0.41 13.96
CA ASN A 130 0.30 0.52 12.98
C ASN A 130 0.10 0.04 11.53
N VAL A 131 0.93 -0.91 11.08
CA VAL A 131 1.39 -0.99 9.66
C VAL A 131 0.62 -2.01 8.79
N TYR A 132 -0.49 -2.51 9.29
CA TYR A 132 -1.10 -3.77 8.85
C TYR A 132 -2.05 -3.63 7.66
N GLU A 133 -2.51 -2.42 7.35
CA GLU A 133 -3.69 -2.25 6.50
C GLU A 133 -3.46 -2.76 5.07
N LEU A 134 -2.28 -2.48 4.48
CA LEU A 134 -1.98 -2.90 3.11
C LEU A 134 -1.59 -4.37 3.00
N GLU A 135 -0.83 -4.88 3.96
CA GLU A 135 -0.33 -6.26 3.95
C GLU A 135 -1.46 -7.28 4.15
N VAL A 136 -2.37 -6.98 5.08
CA VAL A 136 -3.57 -7.79 5.30
C VAL A 136 -4.49 -7.70 4.08
N PHE A 137 -4.66 -6.49 3.50
CA PHE A 137 -5.42 -6.33 2.27
C PHE A 137 -4.87 -7.19 1.13
N LEU A 138 -3.55 -7.18 0.93
CA LEU A 138 -2.88 -8.00 -0.08
C LEU A 138 -3.08 -9.50 0.19
N SER A 139 -2.94 -9.92 1.45
CA SER A 139 -3.10 -11.32 1.87
C SER A 139 -4.52 -11.84 1.65
N LEU A 140 -5.55 -11.05 1.98
CA LEU A 140 -6.96 -11.38 1.73
C LEU A 140 -7.26 -11.49 0.23
N ASN A 141 -6.50 -10.78 -0.60
CA ASN A 141 -6.63 -10.80 -2.06
C ASN A 141 -5.76 -11.87 -2.75
N LEU A 142 -5.08 -12.74 -2.00
CA LEU A 142 -4.33 -13.87 -2.57
C LEU A 142 -5.15 -14.71 -3.57
N PRO A 143 -6.42 -15.08 -3.30
CA PRO A 143 -7.23 -15.83 -4.27
C PRO A 143 -7.44 -15.09 -5.59
N CYS A 144 -7.64 -13.76 -5.52
CA CYS A 144 -7.78 -12.91 -6.70
C CYS A 144 -6.50 -12.93 -7.55
N ILE A 145 -5.34 -12.80 -6.91
CA ILE A 145 -4.04 -12.78 -7.59
C ILE A 145 -3.77 -14.12 -8.28
N ILE A 146 -4.11 -15.25 -7.64
CA ILE A 146 -3.98 -16.59 -8.25
C ILE A 146 -4.90 -16.70 -9.48
N LEU A 147 -6.17 -16.31 -9.36
CA LEU A 147 -7.13 -16.38 -10.46
C LEU A 147 -6.74 -15.47 -11.63
N ILE A 148 -6.17 -14.30 -11.36
CA ILE A 148 -5.62 -13.39 -12.38
C ILE A 148 -4.49 -14.08 -13.14
N GLY A 149 -3.53 -14.71 -12.44
CA GLY A 149 -2.44 -15.45 -13.08
C GLY A 149 -2.94 -16.57 -13.99
N LEU A 150 -3.85 -17.41 -13.48
CA LEU A 150 -4.46 -18.51 -14.23
C LEU A 150 -5.26 -18.03 -15.43
N ARG A 151 -5.93 -16.87 -15.32
CA ARG A 151 -6.65 -16.27 -16.45
C ARG A 151 -5.70 -15.75 -17.51
N LEU A 152 -4.65 -15.04 -17.11
CA LEU A 152 -3.65 -14.50 -18.03
C LEU A 152 -2.88 -15.60 -18.77
N ASP A 153 -2.72 -16.77 -18.14
CA ASP A 153 -2.15 -17.98 -18.76
C ASP A 153 -3.17 -18.78 -19.58
N ASN A 154 -4.40 -18.29 -19.73
CA ASN A 154 -5.51 -18.97 -20.42
C ASN A 154 -5.85 -20.37 -19.86
N CYS A 155 -5.47 -20.67 -18.61
CA CYS A 155 -5.86 -21.93 -17.96
C CYS A 155 -7.36 -21.94 -17.60
N ILE A 156 -7.94 -20.77 -17.37
CA ILE A 156 -9.35 -20.57 -17.01
C ILE A 156 -9.97 -19.53 -17.95
N HIS A 157 -11.21 -19.77 -18.40
CA HIS A 157 -11.95 -18.89 -19.32
C HIS A 157 -13.07 -18.07 -18.67
N TRP A 158 -13.08 -17.96 -17.35
CA TRP A 158 -14.08 -17.19 -16.62
C TRP A 158 -14.03 -15.70 -16.95
N SER A 159 -15.15 -15.02 -16.72
CA SER A 159 -15.23 -13.57 -16.90
C SER A 159 -14.36 -12.85 -15.86
N TRP A 160 -13.82 -11.68 -16.24
CA TRP A 160 -13.04 -10.84 -15.33
C TRP A 160 -13.82 -10.46 -14.08
N ALA A 161 -15.15 -10.33 -14.17
CA ALA A 161 -16.02 -10.06 -13.03
C ALA A 161 -15.92 -11.17 -11.96
N VAL A 162 -15.92 -12.45 -12.37
CA VAL A 162 -15.83 -13.59 -11.44
C VAL A 162 -14.46 -13.67 -10.79
N ILE A 163 -13.40 -13.44 -11.57
CA ILE A 163 -12.01 -13.47 -11.08
C ILE A 163 -11.78 -12.40 -10.00
N LEU A 164 -12.42 -11.24 -10.16
CA LEU A 164 -12.29 -10.10 -9.24
C LEU A 164 -13.23 -10.19 -8.02
N ILE A 165 -14.07 -11.23 -7.87
CA ILE A 165 -14.98 -11.37 -6.72
C ILE A 165 -14.28 -11.16 -5.36
N PRO A 166 -13.11 -11.79 -5.08
CA PRO A 166 -12.44 -11.58 -3.78
C PRO A 166 -12.03 -10.11 -3.56
N PHE A 167 -11.65 -9.42 -4.64
CA PHE A 167 -11.34 -8.00 -4.61
C PHE A 167 -12.58 -7.14 -4.33
N TRP A 168 -13.72 -7.44 -4.98
CA TRP A 168 -14.97 -6.73 -4.70
C TRP A 168 -15.42 -6.89 -3.24
N ILE A 169 -15.29 -8.09 -2.67
CA ILE A 169 -15.62 -8.36 -1.27
C ILE A 169 -14.73 -7.52 -0.33
N THR A 170 -13.42 -7.51 -0.55
CA THR A 170 -12.50 -6.73 0.28
C THR A 170 -12.73 -5.22 0.15
N MET A 171 -13.01 -4.73 -1.05
CA MET A 171 -13.35 -3.32 -1.28
C MET A 171 -14.67 -2.94 -0.61
N ALA A 172 -15.69 -3.78 -0.68
CA ALA A 172 -16.96 -3.54 0.01
C ALA A 172 -16.76 -3.42 1.53
N PHE A 173 -15.94 -4.29 2.12
CA PHE A 173 -15.60 -4.21 3.54
C PHE A 173 -14.87 -2.91 3.90
N LEU A 174 -13.90 -2.46 3.06
CA LEU A 174 -13.21 -1.19 3.27
C LEU A 174 -14.16 0.01 3.22
N VAL A 175 -15.11 0.03 2.27
CA VAL A 175 -16.11 1.11 2.18
C VAL A 175 -16.98 1.16 3.43
N VAL A 176 -17.45 0.00 3.92
CA VAL A 176 -18.22 -0.08 5.17
C VAL A 176 -17.40 0.42 6.36
N GLN A 177 -16.12 0.03 6.45
CA GLN A 177 -15.22 0.49 7.51
C GLN A 177 -15.02 2.02 7.48
N LEU A 178 -14.86 2.60 6.29
CA LEU A 178 -14.74 4.06 6.11
C LEU A 178 -16.03 4.79 6.51
N LEU A 179 -17.19 4.29 6.09
CA LEU A 179 -18.49 4.87 6.45
C LEU A 179 -18.72 4.84 7.96
N HIS A 180 -18.39 3.72 8.61
CA HIS A 180 -18.48 3.60 10.08
C HIS A 180 -17.54 4.60 10.77
N GLY A 181 -16.31 4.77 10.27
CA GLY A 181 -15.37 5.78 10.77
C GLY A 181 -15.89 7.21 10.64
N LEU A 182 -16.45 7.57 9.47
CA LEU A 182 -17.04 8.89 9.24
C LEU A 182 -18.25 9.14 10.15
N PHE A 183 -19.10 8.13 10.35
CA PHE A 183 -20.24 8.22 11.25
C PHE A 183 -19.80 8.50 12.69
N LEU A 184 -18.77 7.81 13.18
CA LEU A 184 -18.21 8.05 14.52
C LEU A 184 -17.62 9.47 14.65
N VAL A 185 -16.87 9.93 13.65
CA VAL A 185 -16.31 11.29 13.64
C VAL A 185 -17.42 12.34 13.66
N ALA A 186 -18.50 12.12 12.89
CA ALA A 186 -19.65 13.02 12.88
C ALA A 186 -20.34 13.08 14.25
N ILE A 187 -20.54 11.95 14.92
CA ILE A 187 -21.10 11.90 16.29
C ILE A 187 -20.18 12.63 17.29
N LEU A 188 -18.88 12.36 17.24
CA LEU A 188 -17.90 13.00 18.13
C LEU A 188 -17.83 14.51 17.92
N CYS A 189 -17.84 14.98 16.67
CA CYS A 189 -17.86 16.40 16.33
C CYS A 189 -19.15 17.07 16.82
N GLY A 190 -20.29 16.40 16.64
CA GLY A 190 -21.57 16.82 17.19
C GLY A 190 -21.53 16.95 18.71
N SER A 191 -21.07 15.91 19.41
CA SER A 191 -20.96 15.88 20.87
C SER A 191 -20.07 17.01 21.43
N ASN A 192 -18.90 17.24 20.83
CA ASN A 192 -17.97 18.29 21.26
C ASN A 192 -18.57 19.69 21.07
N HIS A 193 -19.34 19.88 20.00
CA HIS A 193 -20.04 21.15 19.75
C HIS A 193 -21.10 21.43 20.83
N PHE A 194 -21.84 20.41 21.27
CA PHE A 194 -22.81 20.55 22.37
C PHE A 194 -22.11 20.86 23.70
N GLU A 195 -21.05 20.13 24.06
CA GLU A 195 -20.32 20.39 25.32
C GLU A 195 -19.67 21.79 25.36
N GLN A 196 -19.14 22.28 24.25
CA GLN A 196 -18.54 23.61 24.19
C GLN A 196 -19.59 24.72 24.30
N LYS A 197 -20.78 24.50 23.73
CA LYS A 197 -21.93 25.41 23.87
C LYS A 197 -22.40 25.50 25.33
N ASP A 198 -22.51 24.37 26.02
CA ASP A 198 -22.93 24.32 27.43
C ASP A 198 -21.89 24.94 28.37
N ARG A 199 -20.58 24.71 28.15
CA ARG A 199 -19.52 25.40 28.90
C ARG A 199 -19.58 26.91 28.74
N ASN A 200 -19.76 27.41 27.51
CA ASN A 200 -19.83 28.84 27.25
C ASN A 200 -21.05 29.48 27.93
N GLN A 201 -22.21 28.82 27.92
CA GLN A 201 -23.41 29.30 28.63
C GLN A 201 -23.24 29.29 30.15
N THR A 202 -22.54 28.30 30.69
CA THR A 202 -22.25 28.22 32.13
C THR A 202 -21.29 29.32 32.57
N ILE A 203 -20.25 29.60 31.78
CA ILE A 203 -19.32 30.71 32.03
C ILE A 203 -20.07 32.05 32.01
N ILE A 204 -20.92 32.29 31.01
CA ILE A 204 -21.73 33.53 30.91
C ILE A 204 -22.60 33.72 32.16
N ARG A 205 -23.27 32.65 32.64
CA ARG A 205 -24.06 32.71 33.88
C ARG A 205 -23.24 33.02 35.13
N ILE A 206 -21.99 32.54 35.22
CA ILE A 206 -21.11 32.76 36.37
C ILE A 206 -20.49 34.17 36.34
N THR A 207 -20.21 34.71 35.15
CA THR A 207 -19.60 36.04 34.99
C THR A 207 -20.59 37.21 35.11
N GLY A 208 -21.89 36.95 35.26
CA GLY A 208 -22.87 37.96 35.64
C GLY A 208 -22.98 39.15 34.68
N LEU A 209 -22.96 38.89 33.37
CA LEU A 209 -23.39 39.82 32.32
C LEU A 209 -24.79 39.44 31.83
#